data_AF-A0A8B9MA99-F1
#
_entry.id   AF-A0A8B9MA99-F1
#
_cell.length_a   1.000
_cell.length_b   1.000
_cell.length_c   1.000
_cell.angle_alpha   90.00
_cell.angle_beta   90.00
_cell.angle_gamma   90.00
#
_symmetry.space_group_name_H-M   'P 1'
#
loop_
_entity.id
_entity.type
_entity.pdbx_description
1 polymer ?
#
loop_
_entity_poly.entity_id
_entity_poly.type
_entity_poly.pdbx_seq_one_letter_code
_entity_poly.pdbx_strand_id
1 'polypeptide(L)'
;MNWEGGIRVPGLLRWPGVIQAGAYIDEPTSNMDIFPTIVKLAEAQLPSDRIIDGHDLMPLLQGKVTRSKHEFLFHYCNAYLNAVRWHPGNSESVWKVVFFTPNFSPEDSNGCYDSHVCFCHGGFITQHDPPLLFDLSRDPEEKFPLTPETESRFYEILRVVHLAVDNHSRSLRPVPDQLSWDNLLWKPWLQVCCSSLLPCIPIKTVVPG
;
A
#
# COMPACT_ATOMS: atom_id res chain seq x y z
N MET A 1 -6.76 -6.37 3.68
CA MET A 1 -7.41 -7.02 2.53
C MET A 1 -6.90 -6.29 1.32
N ASN A 2 -5.98 -6.90 0.59
CA ASN A 2 -5.15 -6.16 -0.37
C ASN A 2 -5.48 -6.51 -1.82
N TRP A 3 -6.77 -6.69 -2.11
CA TRP A 3 -7.28 -6.59 -3.48
C TRP A 3 -7.03 -5.18 -4.03
N GLU A 4 -6.98 -5.02 -5.36
CA GLU A 4 -6.73 -3.75 -6.03
C GLU A 4 -7.70 -2.68 -5.55
N GLY A 5 -8.98 -3.03 -5.31
CA GLY A 5 -9.98 -2.09 -4.78
C GLY A 5 -9.65 -1.48 -3.40
N GLY A 6 -8.76 -2.10 -2.61
CA GLY A 6 -8.32 -1.58 -1.30
C GLY A 6 -6.96 -0.89 -1.33
N ILE A 7 -6.12 -1.17 -2.34
CA ILE A 7 -4.74 -0.67 -2.42
C ILE A 7 -4.56 0.38 -3.52
N ARG A 8 -5.22 0.19 -4.67
CA ARG A 8 -5.18 1.14 -5.77
C ARG A 8 -6.10 2.30 -5.45
N VAL A 9 -5.54 3.51 -5.41
CA VAL A 9 -6.25 4.73 -5.08
C VAL A 9 -6.09 5.77 -6.19
N PRO A 10 -7.00 6.74 -6.29
CA PRO A 10 -6.81 7.88 -7.20
C PRO A 10 -5.56 8.68 -6.82
N GLY A 11 -4.69 8.93 -7.80
CA GLY A 11 -3.52 9.82 -7.66
C GLY A 11 -3.57 10.91 -8.73
N LEU A 12 -3.69 12.17 -8.31
CA LEU A 12 -3.73 13.33 -9.21
C LEU A 12 -2.73 14.37 -8.72
N LEU A 13 -1.80 14.76 -9.59
CA LEU A 13 -0.84 15.84 -9.33
C LEU A 13 -0.97 16.92 -10.40
N ARG A 14 -0.95 18.18 -9.97
CA ARG A 14 -1.05 19.34 -10.87
C ARG A 14 0.00 20.37 -10.50
N TRP A 15 0.89 20.65 -11.45
CA TRP A 15 1.84 21.75 -11.35
C TRP A 15 1.98 22.46 -12.71
N PRO A 16 1.28 23.59 -12.91
CA PRO A 16 1.34 24.34 -14.16
C PRO A 16 2.77 24.77 -14.51
N GLY A 17 3.16 24.57 -15.76
CA GLY A 17 4.50 24.91 -16.25
C GLY A 17 5.60 23.90 -15.91
N VAL A 18 5.32 22.88 -15.08
CA VAL A 18 6.29 21.84 -14.69
C VAL A 18 5.82 20.45 -15.10
N ILE A 19 4.56 20.11 -14.83
CA ILE A 19 3.95 18.84 -15.20
C ILE A 19 3.06 19.08 -16.43
N GLN A 20 3.21 18.23 -17.45
CA GLN A 20 2.38 18.31 -18.65
C GLN A 20 0.91 18.08 -18.29
N ALA A 21 0.04 19.03 -18.65
CA ALA A 21 -1.39 18.91 -18.43
C ALA A 21 -1.97 17.73 -19.21
N GLY A 22 -2.85 16.95 -18.56
CA GLY A 22 -3.47 15.78 -19.15
C GLY A 22 -2.54 14.56 -19.32
N ALA A 23 -1.33 14.60 -18.75
CA ALA A 23 -0.45 13.43 -18.72
C ALA A 23 -1.10 12.26 -17.95
N TYR A 24 -0.84 11.04 -18.44
CA TYR A 24 -1.28 9.79 -17.83
C TYR A 24 -0.05 8.92 -17.55
N ILE A 25 0.02 8.35 -16.35
CA ILE A 25 1.09 7.46 -15.90
C ILE A 25 0.42 6.19 -15.41
N ASP A 26 0.77 5.06 -16.04
CA ASP A 26 0.25 3.73 -15.67
C ASP A 26 1.26 2.91 -14.84
N GLU A 27 2.42 3.49 -14.56
CA GLU A 27 3.46 2.86 -13.78
C GLU A 27 3.06 2.68 -12.31
N PRO A 28 3.46 1.56 -11.66
CA PRO A 28 3.26 1.40 -10.23
C PRO A 28 3.92 2.53 -9.43
N THR A 29 3.12 3.26 -8.68
CA THR A 29 3.58 4.29 -7.74
C THR A 29 3.02 4.00 -6.35
N SER A 30 3.68 4.56 -5.33
CA SER A 30 3.35 4.35 -3.92
C SER A 30 2.93 5.65 -3.26
N ASN A 31 2.03 5.56 -2.27
CA ASN A 31 1.72 6.69 -1.40
C ASN A 31 2.97 7.24 -0.68
N MET A 32 3.97 6.38 -0.44
CA MET A 32 5.24 6.76 0.18
C MET A 32 6.11 7.66 -0.71
N ASP A 33 5.85 7.72 -2.01
CA ASP A 33 6.63 8.48 -2.99
C ASP A 33 6.47 9.99 -2.85
N ILE A 34 5.37 10.45 -2.26
CA ILE A 34 5.12 11.87 -2.00
C ILE A 34 6.22 12.44 -1.09
N PHE A 35 6.66 11.68 -0.08
CA PHE A 35 7.68 12.11 0.87
C PHE A 35 9.00 12.52 0.20
N PRO A 36 9.72 11.61 -0.50
CA PRO A 36 10.98 11.98 -1.15
C PRO A 36 10.82 12.97 -2.31
N THR A 37 9.67 12.98 -2.98
CA THR A 37 9.34 13.96 -4.02
C THR A 37 9.32 15.37 -3.43
N ILE A 38 8.55 15.59 -2.34
CA ILE A 38 8.45 16.90 -1.69
C ILE A 38 9.79 17.33 -1.06
N VAL A 39 10.49 16.41 -0.38
CA VAL A 39 11.80 16.70 0.24
C VAL A 39 12.78 17.25 -0.79
N LYS A 40 12.87 16.62 -1.97
CA LYS A 40 13.76 17.11 -3.04
C LYS A 40 13.30 18.43 -3.65
N LEU A 41 12.00 18.63 -3.83
CA LEU A 41 11.46 19.89 -4.33
C LEU A 41 11.73 21.06 -3.37
N ALA A 42 11.79 20.77 -2.07
CA ALA A 42 12.18 21.73 -1.03
C ALA A 42 13.71 21.87 -0.87
N GLU A 43 14.50 21.23 -1.75
CA GLU A 43 15.97 21.20 -1.69
C GLU A 43 16.52 20.68 -0.35
N ALA A 44 15.73 19.86 0.35
CA ALA A 44 16.10 19.26 1.62
C ALA A 44 16.79 17.89 1.40
N GLN A 45 17.50 17.43 2.44
CA GLN A 45 18.20 16.15 2.42
C GLN A 45 17.30 15.05 2.99
N LEU A 46 17.28 13.90 2.30
CA LEU A 46 16.65 12.70 2.84
C LEU A 46 17.44 12.15 4.03
N PRO A 47 16.78 11.53 5.02
CA PRO A 47 17.46 10.82 6.08
C PRO A 47 18.40 9.74 5.51
N SER A 48 19.63 9.67 6.01
CA SER A 48 20.64 8.67 5.63
C SER A 48 20.78 7.53 6.65
N ASP A 49 20.07 7.62 7.77
CA ASP A 49 20.13 6.69 8.89
C ASP A 49 19.11 5.55 8.81
N ARG A 50 18.24 5.57 7.78
CA ARG A 50 17.16 4.61 7.56
C ARG A 50 16.85 4.44 6.07
N ILE A 51 16.24 3.32 5.73
CA ILE A 51 15.74 3.05 4.38
C ILE A 51 14.48 3.89 4.14
N ILE A 52 14.36 4.46 2.95
CA ILE A 52 13.17 5.16 2.48
C ILE A 52 12.63 4.37 1.29
N ASP A 53 11.47 3.73 1.47
CA ASP A 53 10.84 2.91 0.43
C ASP A 53 10.23 3.76 -0.70
N GLY A 54 9.89 5.01 -0.40
CA GLY A 54 9.41 5.95 -1.41
C GLY A 54 10.48 6.33 -2.42
N HIS A 55 10.04 6.66 -3.63
CA HIS A 55 10.88 7.17 -4.70
C HIS A 55 10.41 8.54 -5.19
N ASP A 56 11.36 9.36 -5.62
CA ASP A 56 11.06 10.67 -6.21
C ASP A 56 10.35 10.50 -7.57
N LEU A 57 9.12 11.03 -7.65
CA LEU A 57 8.26 10.95 -8.83
C LEU A 57 8.56 12.01 -9.87
N MET A 58 9.32 13.08 -9.56
CA MET A 58 9.50 14.18 -10.50
C MET A 58 10.04 13.75 -11.87
N PRO A 59 11.02 12.83 -11.98
CA PRO A 59 11.46 12.34 -13.28
C PRO A 59 10.33 11.69 -14.09
N LEU A 60 9.44 10.94 -13.44
CA LEU A 60 8.30 10.27 -14.08
C LEU A 60 7.22 11.28 -14.47
N LEU A 61 6.87 12.20 -13.56
CA LEU A 61 5.89 13.27 -13.77
C LEU A 61 6.29 14.26 -14.88
N GLN A 62 7.59 14.44 -15.09
CA GLN A 62 8.14 15.28 -16.15
C GLN A 62 8.39 14.52 -17.47
N GLY A 63 8.06 13.22 -17.52
CA GLY A 63 8.29 12.37 -18.70
C GLY A 63 9.77 12.16 -19.03
N LYS A 64 10.69 12.40 -18.07
CA LYS A 64 12.14 12.16 -18.24
C LYS A 64 12.49 10.68 -18.17
N VAL A 65 11.65 9.91 -17.50
CA VAL A 65 11.67 8.44 -17.48
C VAL A 65 10.27 7.93 -17.76
N THR A 66 10.18 6.75 -18.35
CA THR A 66 8.89 6.08 -18.62
C THR A 66 8.56 5.03 -17.58
N ARG A 67 9.55 4.58 -16.78
CA ARG A 67 9.40 3.54 -15.76
C ARG A 67 9.54 4.12 -14.36
N SER A 68 8.68 3.66 -13.46
CA SER A 68 8.87 3.88 -12.03
C SER A 68 10.08 3.11 -11.52
N LYS A 69 10.58 3.49 -10.35
CA LYS A 69 11.62 2.74 -9.65
C LYS A 69 11.08 1.54 -8.87
N HIS A 70 9.75 1.35 -8.88
CA HIS A 70 9.07 0.29 -8.14
C HIS A 70 8.99 -0.99 -8.96
N GLU A 71 10.07 -1.78 -8.93
CA GLU A 71 10.01 -3.16 -9.40
C GLU A 71 9.21 -4.05 -8.45
N PHE A 72 9.33 -3.83 -7.14
CA PHE A 72 8.55 -4.55 -6.12
C PHE A 72 7.78 -3.58 -5.24
N LEU A 73 6.51 -3.90 -4.95
CA LEU A 73 5.71 -3.26 -3.92
C LEU A 73 5.17 -4.32 -2.95
N PHE A 74 5.39 -4.10 -1.66
CA PHE A 74 4.97 -5.00 -0.59
C PHE A 74 3.69 -4.49 0.04
N HIS A 75 2.63 -5.31 -0.01
CA HIS A 75 1.31 -4.95 0.50
C HIS A 75 1.07 -5.65 1.84
N TYR A 76 1.17 -4.87 2.92
CA TYR A 76 0.90 -5.33 4.28
C TYR A 76 -0.59 -5.24 4.64
N CYS A 77 -1.03 -6.16 5.48
CA CYS A 77 -2.30 -6.10 6.21
C CYS A 77 -1.92 -6.01 7.70
N ASN A 78 -1.86 -4.79 8.22
CA ASN A 78 -1.23 -4.49 9.51
C ASN A 78 0.21 -5.01 9.56
N ALA A 79 0.57 -5.85 10.54
CA ALA A 79 1.91 -6.43 10.67
C ALA A 79 2.18 -7.61 9.72
N TYR A 80 1.17 -8.09 8.99
CA TYR A 80 1.25 -9.31 8.19
C TYR A 80 1.47 -8.98 6.71
N LEU A 81 2.51 -9.53 6.08
CA LEU A 81 2.72 -9.38 4.64
C LEU A 81 1.66 -10.18 3.88
N ASN A 82 0.76 -9.51 3.18
CA ASN A 82 -0.40 -10.14 2.55
C ASN A 82 -0.18 -10.44 1.06
N ALA A 83 0.39 -9.48 0.33
CA ALA A 83 0.65 -9.63 -1.08
C ALA A 83 1.91 -8.89 -1.52
N VAL A 84 2.47 -9.28 -2.66
CA VAL A 84 3.59 -8.60 -3.31
C VAL A 84 3.23 -8.37 -4.75
N ARG A 85 3.41 -7.14 -5.22
CA ARG A 85 3.35 -6.78 -6.63
C ARG A 85 4.77 -6.75 -7.17
N TRP A 86 4.99 -7.40 -8.32
CA TRP A 86 6.25 -7.41 -9.05
C TRP A 86 6.03 -6.97 -10.49
N HIS A 87 6.77 -5.94 -10.89
CA HIS A 87 6.76 -5.38 -12.24
C HIS A 87 8.18 -5.48 -12.84
N PRO A 88 8.48 -6.57 -13.58
CA PRO A 88 9.83 -6.84 -14.04
C PRO A 88 10.33 -5.72 -14.96
N GLY A 89 11.58 -5.28 -14.80
CA GLY A 89 12.13 -4.17 -15.58
C GLY A 89 12.20 -4.41 -17.11
N ASN A 90 12.09 -5.66 -17.55
CA ASN A 90 12.11 -6.06 -18.96
C ASN A 90 10.72 -6.52 -19.48
N SER A 91 9.64 -6.24 -18.75
CA SER A 91 8.29 -6.67 -19.08
C SER A 91 7.25 -5.60 -18.72
N GLU A 92 6.15 -5.59 -19.48
CA GLU A 92 4.95 -4.81 -19.16
C GLU A 92 4.01 -5.56 -18.21
N SER A 93 4.24 -6.85 -17.96
CA SER A 93 3.43 -7.61 -17.02
C SER A 93 3.57 -7.08 -15.60
N VAL A 94 2.47 -7.14 -14.86
CA VAL A 94 2.42 -6.73 -13.45
C VAL A 94 1.87 -7.93 -12.67
N TRP A 95 2.78 -8.66 -12.04
CA TRP A 95 2.43 -9.85 -11.27
C TRP A 95 2.01 -9.45 -9.86
N LYS A 96 1.00 -10.11 -9.32
CA LYS A 96 0.62 -9.97 -7.92
C LYS A 96 0.49 -11.34 -7.28
N VAL A 97 1.28 -11.55 -6.23
CA VAL A 97 1.29 -12.79 -5.45
C VAL A 97 0.59 -12.51 -4.13
N VAL A 98 -0.39 -13.33 -3.76
CA VAL A 98 -1.22 -13.17 -2.56
C VAL A 98 -1.04 -14.39 -1.66
N PHE A 99 -0.47 -14.17 -0.47
CA PHE A 99 -0.15 -15.24 0.49
C PHE A 99 -1.36 -15.70 1.30
N PHE A 100 -2.32 -14.82 1.54
CA PHE A 100 -3.56 -15.14 2.23
C PHE A 100 -4.71 -14.23 1.81
N THR A 101 -5.93 -14.71 1.89
CA THR A 101 -7.15 -13.93 1.62
C THR A 101 -8.02 -13.89 2.87
N PRO A 102 -8.79 -12.81 3.10
CA PRO A 102 -9.77 -12.79 4.17
C PRO A 102 -10.93 -13.74 3.86
N ASN A 103 -11.55 -14.26 4.92
CA ASN A 103 -12.76 -15.05 4.83
C ASN A 103 -13.94 -14.07 4.85
N PHE A 104 -14.62 -13.92 3.70
CA PHE A 104 -15.78 -13.05 3.59
C PHE A 104 -16.96 -13.57 4.41
N SER A 105 -17.74 -12.63 4.95
CA SER A 105 -18.88 -12.93 5.82
C SER A 105 -20.01 -11.96 5.50
N PRO A 106 -21.20 -12.44 5.08
CA PRO A 106 -21.55 -13.86 4.88
C PRO A 106 -20.79 -14.51 3.72
N GLU A 107 -20.83 -15.85 3.63
CA GLU A 107 -20.26 -16.60 2.50
C GLU A 107 -20.80 -16.07 1.16
N ASP A 108 -19.97 -16.16 0.11
CA ASP A 108 -20.23 -15.62 -1.24
C ASP A 108 -20.45 -14.09 -1.34
N SER A 109 -20.21 -13.35 -0.25
CA SER A 109 -20.16 -11.89 -0.31
C SER A 109 -18.78 -11.39 -0.78
N ASN A 110 -18.64 -10.07 -0.96
CA ASN A 110 -17.37 -9.42 -1.35
C ASN A 110 -16.72 -8.65 -0.19
N GLY A 111 -17.09 -8.95 1.05
CA GLY A 111 -16.62 -8.22 2.22
C GLY A 111 -16.85 -8.95 3.54
N CYS A 112 -16.44 -8.32 4.64
CA CYS A 112 -16.66 -8.84 6.00
C CYS A 112 -17.70 -7.97 6.70
N TYR A 113 -18.97 -8.18 6.35
CA TYR A 113 -20.09 -7.38 6.82
C TYR A 113 -20.37 -7.62 8.31
N ASP A 114 -20.17 -8.84 8.80
CA ASP A 114 -20.44 -9.20 10.21
C ASP A 114 -19.48 -8.54 11.19
N SER A 115 -18.20 -8.44 10.84
CA SER A 115 -17.18 -7.76 11.65
C SER A 115 -16.99 -6.29 11.26
N HIS A 116 -17.70 -5.81 10.24
CA HIS A 116 -17.52 -4.53 9.53
C HIS A 116 -16.14 -4.30 8.88
N VAL A 117 -15.13 -5.08 9.26
CA VAL A 117 -13.76 -5.00 8.78
C VAL A 117 -13.19 -6.41 8.63
N CYS A 118 -12.47 -6.65 7.54
CA CYS A 118 -11.75 -7.91 7.33
C CYS A 118 -10.41 -7.92 8.10
N PHE A 119 -10.28 -8.85 9.04
CA PHE A 119 -9.05 -9.05 9.80
C PHE A 119 -7.96 -9.74 8.99
N CYS A 120 -6.72 -9.67 9.49
CA CYS A 120 -5.52 -10.16 8.81
C CYS A 120 -4.92 -11.42 9.46
N HIS A 121 -5.58 -12.02 10.45
CA HIS A 121 -5.00 -13.08 11.29
C HIS A 121 -6.04 -14.11 11.76
N GLY A 122 -5.55 -15.23 12.29
CA GLY A 122 -6.38 -16.25 12.92
C GLY A 122 -7.38 -16.90 11.96
N GLY A 123 -8.57 -17.24 12.48
CA GLY A 123 -9.64 -17.88 11.69
C GLY A 123 -10.36 -16.97 10.69
N PHE A 124 -9.95 -15.70 10.58
CA PHE A 124 -10.53 -14.73 9.65
C PHE A 124 -9.84 -14.74 8.27
N ILE A 125 -8.83 -15.58 8.07
CA ILE A 125 -8.08 -15.66 6.82
C ILE A 125 -7.96 -17.12 6.34
N THR A 126 -7.72 -17.26 5.05
CA THR A 126 -7.29 -18.50 4.39
C THR A 126 -5.87 -18.27 3.84
N GLN A 127 -4.89 -19.07 4.29
CA GLN A 127 -3.55 -19.06 3.72
C GLN A 127 -3.48 -19.91 2.45
N HIS A 128 -2.62 -19.52 1.51
CA HIS A 128 -2.46 -20.19 0.22
C HIS A 128 -1.03 -20.72 0.08
N ASP A 129 -0.91 -22.03 -0.20
CA ASP A 129 0.35 -22.69 -0.53
C ASP A 129 0.12 -23.70 -1.68
N PRO A 130 0.60 -23.42 -2.91
CA PRO A 130 1.32 -22.21 -3.31
C PRO A 130 0.44 -20.95 -3.21
N PRO A 131 1.04 -19.75 -3.06
CA PRO A 131 0.32 -18.48 -3.06
C PRO A 131 -0.50 -18.27 -4.35
N LEU A 132 -1.59 -17.52 -4.26
CA LEU A 132 -2.34 -17.13 -5.46
C LEU A 132 -1.50 -16.17 -6.30
N LEU A 133 -1.54 -16.33 -7.61
CA LEU A 133 -0.83 -15.48 -8.57
C LEU A 133 -1.82 -14.84 -9.54
N PHE A 134 -1.69 -13.54 -9.78
CA PHE A 134 -2.48 -12.80 -10.76
C PHE A 134 -1.56 -12.00 -11.69
N ASP A 135 -1.99 -11.81 -12.94
CA ASP A 135 -1.37 -10.86 -13.88
C ASP A 135 -2.30 -9.64 -14.01
N LEU A 136 -2.00 -8.58 -13.26
CA LEU A 136 -2.80 -7.36 -13.25
C LEU A 136 -2.78 -6.62 -14.59
N SER A 137 -1.80 -6.89 -15.46
CA SER A 137 -1.77 -6.31 -16.81
C SER A 137 -2.87 -6.88 -17.71
N ARG A 138 -3.33 -8.11 -17.42
CA ARG A 138 -4.36 -8.82 -18.18
C ARG A 138 -5.69 -8.94 -17.42
N ASP A 139 -5.63 -9.07 -16.11
CA ASP A 139 -6.75 -9.21 -15.20
C ASP A 139 -6.64 -8.19 -14.05
N PRO A 140 -6.92 -6.90 -14.32
CA PRO A 140 -6.87 -5.86 -13.29
C PRO A 140 -7.96 -6.02 -12.21
N GLU A 141 -8.96 -6.87 -12.46
CA GLU A 141 -10.05 -7.16 -11.52
C GLU A 141 -9.73 -8.32 -10.57
N GLU A 142 -8.60 -9.01 -10.78
CA GLU A 142 -8.12 -10.14 -9.95
C GLU A 142 -9.14 -11.27 -9.83
N LYS A 143 -9.85 -11.57 -10.92
CA LYS A 143 -10.90 -12.59 -10.95
C LYS A 143 -10.36 -13.99 -11.18
N PHE A 144 -9.27 -14.12 -11.92
CA PHE A 144 -8.79 -15.40 -12.42
C PHE A 144 -7.36 -15.67 -11.94
N PRO A 145 -7.17 -16.39 -10.82
CA PRO A 145 -5.84 -16.76 -10.36
C PRO A 145 -5.19 -17.70 -11.39
N LEU A 146 -3.91 -17.45 -11.66
CA LEU A 146 -3.06 -18.28 -12.48
C LEU A 146 -2.62 -19.53 -11.72
N THR A 147 -2.32 -20.56 -12.48
CA THR A 147 -1.92 -21.88 -12.01
C THR A 147 -0.72 -22.38 -12.83
N PRO A 148 -0.01 -23.43 -12.39
CA PRO A 148 1.07 -24.03 -13.16
C PRO A 148 0.66 -24.50 -14.57
N GLU A 149 -0.61 -24.84 -14.77
CA GLU A 149 -1.15 -25.29 -16.07
C GLU A 149 -1.43 -24.11 -17.02
N THR A 150 -1.75 -22.95 -16.45
CA THR A 150 -2.15 -21.75 -17.20
C THR A 150 -1.01 -20.76 -17.40
N GLU A 151 0.03 -20.81 -16.56
CA GLU A 151 1.25 -20.01 -16.67
C GLU A 151 2.51 -20.87 -16.53
N SER A 152 3.24 -21.03 -17.63
CA SER A 152 4.49 -21.79 -17.69
C SER A 152 5.58 -21.30 -16.73
N ARG A 153 5.57 -20.00 -16.40
CA ARG A 153 6.54 -19.33 -15.53
C ARG A 153 6.09 -19.26 -14.07
N PHE A 154 5.00 -19.92 -13.71
CA PHE A 154 4.38 -19.83 -12.38
C PHE A 154 5.39 -19.97 -11.24
N TYR A 155 6.18 -21.04 -11.23
CA TYR A 155 7.18 -21.28 -10.19
C TYR A 155 8.41 -20.37 -10.28
N GLU A 156 8.74 -19.86 -11.47
CA GLU A 156 9.82 -18.87 -11.65
C GLU A 156 9.41 -17.54 -10.99
N ILE A 157 8.19 -17.08 -11.27
CA ILE A 157 7.61 -15.86 -10.70
C ILE A 157 7.56 -15.96 -9.17
N LEU A 158 6.99 -17.05 -8.65
CA LEU A 158 6.92 -17.26 -7.19
C LEU A 158 8.32 -17.28 -6.57
N ARG A 159 9.30 -17.93 -7.20
CA ARG A 159 10.68 -17.96 -6.69
C ARG A 159 11.30 -16.57 -6.61
N VAL A 160 11.11 -15.73 -7.63
CA VAL A 160 11.63 -14.35 -7.64
C VAL A 160 10.96 -13.52 -6.55
N VAL A 161 9.64 -13.64 -6.42
CA VAL A 161 8.88 -12.93 -5.37
C VAL A 161 9.29 -13.38 -3.97
N HIS A 162 9.44 -14.68 -3.72
CA HIS A 162 9.93 -15.19 -2.43
C HIS A 162 11.33 -14.65 -2.09
N LEU A 163 12.24 -14.59 -3.07
CA LEU A 163 13.56 -14.00 -2.85
C LEU A 163 13.47 -12.51 -2.49
N ALA A 164 12.57 -11.76 -3.13
CA ALA A 164 12.34 -10.36 -2.81
C ALA A 164 11.75 -10.19 -1.40
N VAL A 165 10.81 -11.06 -1.00
CA VAL A 165 10.25 -11.09 0.37
C VAL A 165 11.32 -11.40 1.42
N ASP A 166 12.20 -12.37 1.17
CA ASP A 166 13.30 -12.70 2.08
C ASP A 166 14.25 -11.51 2.25
N ASN A 167 14.60 -10.84 1.15
CA ASN A 167 15.49 -9.69 1.19
C ASN A 167 14.84 -8.49 1.92
N HIS A 168 13.56 -8.22 1.63
CA HIS A 168 12.78 -7.20 2.32
C HIS A 168 12.68 -7.47 3.81
N SER A 169 12.33 -8.70 4.19
CA SER A 169 12.18 -9.09 5.60
C SER A 169 13.47 -8.95 6.41
N ARG A 170 14.64 -9.18 5.78
CA ARG A 170 15.96 -8.95 6.41
C ARG A 170 16.27 -7.48 6.66
N SER A 171 15.65 -6.57 5.92
CA SER A 171 15.81 -5.13 6.11
C SER A 171 14.98 -4.59 7.27
N LEU A 172 13.92 -5.33 7.68
CA LEU A 172 13.03 -4.94 8.76
C LEU A 172 13.72 -5.08 10.11
N ARG A 173 13.71 -4.00 10.88
CA ARG A 173 14.20 -3.99 12.26
C ARG A 173 13.01 -4.14 13.21
N PRO A 174 13.14 -4.91 14.31
CA PRO A 174 12.13 -4.95 15.34
C PRO A 174 11.91 -3.54 15.90
N VAL A 175 10.66 -3.10 15.95
CA VAL A 175 10.24 -1.82 16.54
C VAL A 175 9.15 -2.06 17.56
N PRO A 176 9.01 -1.20 18.60
CA PRO A 176 7.92 -1.33 19.55
C PRO A 176 6.56 -1.20 18.85
N ASP A 177 5.65 -2.12 19.16
CA ASP A 177 4.29 -2.10 18.62
C ASP A 177 3.49 -0.91 19.17
N GLN A 178 3.28 0.09 18.30
CA GLN A 178 2.53 1.29 18.62
C GLN A 178 1.03 1.04 18.78
N LEU A 179 0.53 -0.11 18.28
CA LEU A 179 -0.86 -0.54 18.38
C LEU A 179 -1.01 -1.70 19.38
N SER A 180 -0.06 -1.87 20.29
CA SER A 180 -0.20 -2.78 21.43
C SER A 180 -1.33 -2.34 22.36
N TRP A 181 -1.87 -3.28 23.15
CA TRP A 181 -2.95 -3.02 24.10
C TRP A 181 -2.63 -1.86 25.04
N ASP A 182 -1.40 -1.80 25.58
CA ASP A 182 -0.97 -0.72 26.47
C ASP A 182 -0.98 0.67 25.80
N ASN A 183 -0.85 0.73 24.48
CA ASN A 183 -0.87 1.98 23.71
C ASN A 183 -2.27 2.34 23.20
N LEU A 184 -3.15 1.36 22.98
CA LEU A 184 -4.51 1.56 22.49
C LEU A 184 -5.53 1.87 23.58
N LEU A 185 -5.34 1.34 24.80
CA LEU A 185 -6.28 1.56 25.89
C LEU A 185 -6.38 3.05 26.25
N TRP A 186 -7.60 3.52 26.47
CA TRP A 186 -7.84 4.91 26.85
C TRP A 186 -7.10 5.25 28.13
N LYS A 187 -6.34 6.35 28.08
CA LYS A 187 -5.54 6.87 29.19
C LYS A 187 -6.18 8.15 29.69
N PRO A 188 -6.87 8.16 30.85
CA PRO A 188 -7.56 9.35 31.36
C PRO A 188 -6.66 10.58 31.46
N TRP A 189 -5.37 10.38 31.77
CA TRP A 189 -4.37 11.45 31.89
C TRP A 189 -3.88 12.02 30.55
N LEU A 190 -4.20 11.40 29.42
CA LEU A 190 -3.92 11.93 28.08
C LEU A 190 -5.14 12.63 27.46
N GLN A 191 -6.28 12.65 28.15
CA GLN A 191 -7.49 13.27 27.64
C GLN A 191 -7.30 14.78 27.55
N VAL A 192 -7.34 15.32 26.33
CA VAL A 192 -7.37 16.77 26.13
C VAL A 192 -8.73 17.28 26.63
N CYS A 193 -8.70 18.14 27.64
CA CYS A 193 -9.87 18.76 28.24
C CYS A 193 -9.71 20.28 28.27
N CYS A 194 -10.81 20.99 28.00
CA CYS A 194 -10.88 22.43 28.22
C CYS A 194 -10.86 22.71 29.72
N SER A 195 -10.36 23.88 30.11
CA SER A 195 -10.34 24.27 31.53
C SER A 195 -11.75 24.27 32.11
N SER A 196 -11.91 23.83 33.36
CA SER A 196 -13.18 23.94 34.09
C SER A 196 -13.66 25.39 34.23
N LEU A 197 -12.75 26.37 34.11
CA LEU A 197 -13.04 27.81 34.17
C LEU A 197 -13.39 28.42 32.81
N LEU A 198 -13.06 27.74 31.71
CA LEU A 198 -13.30 28.17 30.33
C LEU A 198 -13.77 26.95 29.51
N PRO A 199 -15.07 26.58 29.62
CA PRO A 199 -15.62 25.50 28.82
C PRO A 199 -15.52 25.85 27.33
N CYS A 200 -15.15 24.88 26.51
CA CYS A 200 -15.05 25.09 25.07
C CYS A 200 -16.42 25.43 24.48
N ILE A 201 -16.53 26.62 23.88
CA ILE A 201 -17.69 27.04 23.10
C ILE A 201 -17.44 26.60 21.65
N PRO A 202 -18.41 25.98 20.96
CA PRO A 202 -18.28 25.63 19.55
C PRO A 202 -18.05 26.89 18.70
N ILE A 203 -17.16 26.80 17.70
CA ILE A 203 -16.98 27.86 16.70
C ILE A 203 -18.29 27.98 15.92
N LYS A 204 -19.08 29.03 16.18
CA LYS A 204 -20.16 29.45 15.27
C LYS A 204 -19.49 30.06 14.05
N THR A 205 -19.50 29.34 12.93
CA THR A 205 -19.06 29.90 11.66
C THR A 205 -20.00 31.05 11.27
N VAL A 206 -19.50 32.29 11.34
CA VAL A 206 -20.12 33.42 10.64
C VAL A 206 -19.79 33.23 9.17
N VAL A 207 -20.79 32.89 8.36
CA VAL A 207 -20.70 32.96 6.89
C VAL A 207 -21.11 34.38 6.51
N PRO A 208 -20.22 35.24 5.95
CA PRO A 208 -20.67 36.43 5.26
C PRO A 208 -21.27 36.00 3.91
N GLY A 209 -22.56 36.33 3.72
CA GLY A 209 -23.22 36.25 2.41
C GLY A 209 -22.91 37.44 1.52
#